data_AF-A0A256YW40-F1
#
_entry.id   AF-A0A256YW40-F1
#
_cell.length_a   1.000
_cell.length_b   1.000
_cell.length_c   1.000
_cell.angle_alpha   90.00
_cell.angle_beta   90.00
_cell.angle_gamma   90.00
#
_symmetry.space_group_name_H-M   'P 1'
#
loop_
_entity.id
_entity.type
_entity.pdbx_description
1 polymer ?
#
loop_
_entity_poly.entity_id
_entity_poly.type
_entity_poly.pdbx_seq_one_letter_code
_entity_poly.pdbx_strand_id
1 'polypeptide(L)'
;MVPVKDLPERPVCPKCGSDRIGLLQVEEDKVLPLVEKRGERLTKQERRLKEKALKTAKLISKYGKLAAIALAGRKLTVSDCERILSEENELSDRFFELIIEAERNALKRRFW
;
A
#
# COMPACT_ATOMS: atom_id res chain seq x y z
N MET A 1 4.02 9.97 13.07
CA MET A 1 3.98 9.26 11.77
C MET A 1 5.20 9.67 10.96
N VAL A 2 5.82 8.74 10.22
CA VAL A 2 6.97 9.02 9.35
C VAL A 2 6.47 9.35 7.94
N PRO A 3 6.90 10.46 7.32
CA PRO A 3 6.54 10.75 5.93
C PRO A 3 7.08 9.69 4.97
N VAL A 4 6.33 9.37 3.91
CA VAL A 4 6.75 8.35 2.92
C VAL A 4 8.09 8.70 2.27
N LYS A 5 8.37 10.00 2.07
CA LYS A 5 9.65 10.50 1.53
C LYS A 5 10.85 10.14 2.42
N ASP A 6 10.63 9.97 3.72
CA ASP A 6 11.69 9.70 4.71
C ASP A 6 11.80 8.21 5.03
N LEU A 7 11.00 7.35 4.38
CA LEU A 7 11.17 5.90 4.48
C LEU A 7 12.54 5.50 3.89
N PRO A 8 13.25 4.56 4.53
CA PRO A 8 14.43 3.95 3.93
C PRO A 8 14.04 3.14 2.68
N GLU A 9 15.00 2.87 1.80
CA GLU A 9 14.75 2.13 0.55
C GLU A 9 14.11 0.76 0.79
N ARG A 10 14.55 0.06 1.84
CA ARG A 10 13.97 -1.21 2.30
C ARG A 10 13.44 -1.03 3.72
N PRO A 11 12.15 -0.67 3.87
CA PRO A 11 11.58 -0.43 5.18
C PRO A 11 11.36 -1.74 5.93
N VAL A 12 11.80 -1.77 7.20
CA VAL A 12 11.68 -2.92 8.10
C VAL A 12 10.97 -2.51 9.38
N CYS A 13 10.25 -3.45 9.99
CA CYS A 13 9.55 -3.25 11.25
C CYS A 13 10.59 -3.07 12.38
N PRO A 14 10.60 -1.95 13.11
CA PRO A 14 11.58 -1.72 14.17
C PRO A 14 11.37 -2.64 15.38
N LYS A 15 10.21 -3.29 15.52
CA LYS A 15 9.94 -4.23 16.62
C LYS A 15 10.41 -5.66 16.35
N CYS A 16 10.33 -6.14 15.11
CA CYS A 16 10.58 -7.55 14.78
C CYS A 16 11.47 -7.78 13.57
N GLY A 17 11.91 -6.74 12.87
CA GLY A 17 12.79 -6.82 11.70
C GLY A 17 12.11 -7.26 10.40
N SER A 18 10.80 -7.52 10.39
CA SER A 18 10.07 -7.93 9.19
C SER A 18 10.04 -6.83 8.13
N ASP A 19 10.31 -7.19 6.87
CA ASP A 19 10.18 -6.35 5.68
C ASP A 19 8.73 -6.30 5.13
N ARG A 20 7.82 -7.08 5.72
CA ARG A 20 6.41 -7.17 5.30
C ARG A 20 5.55 -6.12 6.00
N ILE A 21 5.79 -4.85 5.68
CA ILE A 21 5.03 -3.72 6.24
C ILE A 21 3.78 -3.45 5.39
N GLY A 22 2.59 -3.60 5.98
CA GLY A 22 1.33 -3.25 5.31
C GLY A 22 1.08 -1.74 5.32
N LEU A 23 0.61 -1.20 4.19
CA LEU A 23 0.21 0.21 4.06
C LEU A 23 -1.30 0.29 3.82
N LEU A 24 -2.01 0.97 4.72
CA LEU A 24 -3.45 1.15 4.65
C LEU A 24 -3.80 2.63 4.68
N GLN A 25 -4.66 3.06 3.74
CA GLN A 25 -5.26 4.40 3.71
C GLN A 25 -6.57 4.40 4.49
N VAL A 26 -6.50 4.15 5.81
CA VAL A 26 -7.64 4.23 6.74
C VAL A 26 -7.15 4.83 8.06
N GLU A 27 -8.08 5.40 8.81
CA GLU A 27 -7.82 5.85 10.18
C GLU A 27 -7.41 4.69 11.09
N GLU A 28 -6.58 5.00 12.09
CA GLU A 28 -6.02 4.03 13.05
C GLU A 28 -7.12 3.26 13.79
N ASP A 29 -8.21 3.92 14.17
CA ASP A 29 -9.37 3.32 14.86
C ASP A 29 -10.01 2.17 14.07
N LYS A 30 -9.91 2.18 12.73
CA LYS A 30 -10.44 1.10 11.90
C LYS A 30 -9.51 -0.11 11.84
N VAL A 31 -8.24 0.07 12.21
CA VAL A 31 -7.21 -0.96 12.23
C VAL A 31 -7.09 -1.60 13.61
N LEU A 32 -7.31 -0.85 14.69
CA LEU A 32 -7.22 -1.33 16.08
C LEU A 32 -7.95 -2.67 16.32
N PRO A 33 -9.20 -2.87 15.85
CA PRO A 33 -9.89 -4.15 16.05
C PRO A 33 -9.18 -5.35 15.43
N LEU A 34 -8.40 -5.16 14.36
CA LEU A 34 -7.61 -6.25 13.76
C LEU A 34 -6.52 -6.74 14.71
N VAL A 35 -5.91 -5.81 15.45
CA VAL A 35 -4.83 -6.08 16.41
C VAL A 35 -5.42 -6.70 17.67
N GLU A 36 -6.48 -6.11 18.22
CA GLU A 36 -7.16 -6.58 19.44
C GLU A 36 -7.69 -8.00 19.28
N LYS A 37 -8.37 -8.26 18.15
CA LYS A 37 -8.92 -9.60 17.83
C LYS A 37 -7.84 -10.57 17.34
N ARG A 38 -6.59 -10.12 17.19
CA ARG A 38 -5.47 -10.91 16.65
C ARG A 38 -5.79 -11.56 15.30
N GLY A 39 -6.66 -10.92 14.52
CA GLY A 39 -7.11 -11.45 13.24
C GLY A 39 -8.15 -12.57 13.31
N GLU A 40 -8.77 -12.84 14.46
CA GLU A 40 -9.86 -13.80 14.65
C GLU A 40 -11.25 -13.15 14.65
N ARG A 41 -12.31 -13.93 14.40
CA ARG A 41 -13.72 -13.48 14.42
C ARG A 41 -13.97 -12.13 13.71
N LEU A 42 -13.26 -11.93 12.59
CA LEU A 42 -13.29 -10.67 11.85
C LEU A 42 -14.60 -10.49 11.09
N THR A 43 -15.12 -9.26 11.12
CA THR A 43 -16.22 -8.82 10.26
C THR A 43 -15.80 -8.84 8.79
N LYS A 44 -16.76 -8.77 7.86
CA LYS A 44 -16.47 -8.71 6.42
C LYS A 44 -15.56 -7.53 6.04
N GLN A 45 -15.72 -6.38 6.70
CA GLN A 45 -14.88 -5.20 6.45
C GLN A 45 -13.47 -5.41 6.98
N GLU A 46 -13.34 -5.93 8.20
CA GLU A 46 -12.05 -6.25 8.82
C GLU A 46 -11.26 -7.29 8.01
N ARG A 47 -11.91 -8.34 7.50
CA ARG A 47 -11.25 -9.33 6.62
C ARG A 47 -10.67 -8.69 5.36
N ARG A 48 -11.45 -7.82 4.70
CA ARG A 48 -10.98 -7.06 3.53
C ARG A 48 -9.79 -6.17 3.87
N LEU A 49 -9.81 -5.54 5.05
CA LEU A 49 -8.73 -4.69 5.51
C LEU A 49 -7.45 -5.50 5.79
N LYS A 50 -7.58 -6.65 6.45
CA LYS A 50 -6.48 -7.62 6.66
C LYS A 50 -5.90 -8.11 5.33
N GLU A 51 -6.74 -8.49 4.37
CA GLU A 51 -6.29 -8.90 3.04
C GLU A 51 -5.54 -7.76 2.32
N LYS A 52 -6.05 -6.52 2.38
CA LYS A 52 -5.37 -5.36 1.82
C LYS A 52 -4.01 -5.12 2.49
N ALA A 53 -3.93 -5.26 3.82
CA ALA A 53 -2.67 -5.11 4.55
C ALA A 53 -1.64 -6.16 4.10
N LEU A 54 -2.05 -7.42 3.97
CA LEU A 54 -1.16 -8.49 3.52
C LEU A 54 -0.68 -8.31 2.08
N LYS A 55 -1.56 -7.85 1.18
CA LYS A 55 -1.22 -7.58 -0.21
C LYS A 55 -0.24 -6.42 -0.36
N THR A 56 -0.47 -5.31 0.35
CA THR A 56 0.44 -4.16 0.36
C THR A 56 1.79 -4.50 0.99
N ALA A 57 1.79 -5.30 2.07
CA ALA A 57 3.00 -5.82 2.68
C ALA A 57 3.86 -6.65 1.71
N LYS A 58 3.21 -7.44 0.83
CA LYS A 58 3.91 -8.18 -0.22
C LYS A 58 4.58 -7.26 -1.23
N LEU A 59 3.91 -6.17 -1.64
CA LEU A 59 4.49 -5.19 -2.56
C LEU A 59 5.67 -4.46 -1.92
N ILE A 60 5.55 -4.03 -0.66
CA ILE A 60 6.62 -3.32 0.05
C ILE A 60 7.83 -4.24 0.30
N SER A 61 7.62 -5.50 0.67
CA SER A 61 8.73 -6.46 0.79
C SER A 61 9.47 -6.66 -0.55
N LYS A 62 8.73 -6.67 -1.68
CA LYS A 62 9.31 -6.88 -3.02
C LYS A 62 10.01 -5.64 -3.60
N TYR A 63 9.39 -4.47 -3.50
CA TYR A 63 9.80 -3.24 -4.19
C TYR A 63 10.28 -2.12 -3.22
N GLY A 64 10.23 -2.37 -1.91
CA GLY A 64 10.66 -1.41 -0.90
C GLY A 64 9.87 -0.11 -0.89
N LYS A 65 10.61 1.00 -0.75
CA LYS A 65 10.09 2.37 -0.72
C LYS A 65 9.28 2.73 -1.96
N LEU A 66 9.66 2.19 -3.13
CA LEU A 66 8.95 2.47 -4.38
C LEU A 66 7.48 2.02 -4.31
N ALA A 67 7.22 0.85 -3.72
CA ALA A 67 5.85 0.40 -3.47
C ALA A 67 5.10 1.31 -2.48
N ALA A 68 5.77 1.81 -1.44
CA ALA A 68 5.14 2.74 -0.50
C ALA A 68 4.71 4.05 -1.20
N ILE A 69 5.50 4.54 -2.15
CA ILE A 69 5.18 5.72 -2.95
C ILE A 69 3.99 5.45 -3.88
N ALA A 70 4.00 4.33 -4.63
CA ALA A 70 2.89 3.95 -5.49
C ALA A 70 1.58 3.79 -4.68
N LEU A 71 1.64 3.11 -3.54
CA LEU A 71 0.49 2.90 -2.65
C LEU A 71 -0.01 4.17 -1.97
N ALA A 72 0.79 5.23 -1.90
CA ALA A 72 0.36 6.55 -1.44
C ALA A 72 -0.49 7.29 -2.49
N GLY A 73 -0.51 6.82 -3.74
CA GLY A 73 -1.37 7.34 -4.80
C GLY A 73 -2.85 7.32 -4.44
N ARG A 74 -3.59 8.32 -4.92
CA ARG A 74 -4.98 8.53 -4.58
C ARG A 74 -5.88 7.58 -5.35
N LYS A 75 -6.71 6.84 -4.60
CA LYS A 75 -7.71 5.89 -5.14
C LYS A 75 -7.11 4.75 -5.98
N LEU A 76 -5.80 4.54 -5.93
CA LEU A 76 -5.17 3.40 -6.55
C LEU A 76 -5.51 2.12 -5.80
N THR A 77 -5.82 1.08 -6.54
CA THR A 77 -5.94 -0.27 -5.98
C THR A 77 -4.55 -0.90 -5.86
N VAL A 78 -4.43 -1.97 -5.06
CA VAL A 78 -3.19 -2.75 -4.99
C VAL A 78 -2.78 -3.24 -6.38
N SER A 79 -3.75 -3.64 -7.21
CA SER A 79 -3.50 -4.12 -8.57
C SER A 79 -3.00 -3.01 -9.49
N ASP A 80 -3.49 -1.78 -9.35
CA ASP A 80 -2.95 -0.63 -10.09
C ASP A 80 -1.48 -0.40 -9.73
N CYS A 81 -1.15 -0.47 -8.43
CA CYS A 81 0.22 -0.30 -7.94
C CYS A 81 1.14 -1.43 -8.39
N GLU A 82 0.66 -2.68 -8.36
CA GLU A 82 1.43 -3.83 -8.85
C GLU A 82 1.77 -3.69 -10.33
N ARG A 83 0.83 -3.20 -11.15
CA ARG A 83 1.08 -2.91 -12.57
C ARG A 83 2.15 -1.84 -12.74
N ILE A 84 2.03 -0.69 -12.06
CA ILE A 84 3.03 0.39 -12.13
C ILE A 84 4.42 -0.14 -11.77
N LEU A 85 4.54 -0.84 -10.64
CA LEU A 85 5.81 -1.39 -10.15
C LEU A 85 6.38 -2.51 -11.03
N SER A 86 5.54 -3.16 -11.84
CA SER A 86 5.99 -4.16 -12.82
C SER A 86 6.50 -3.53 -14.11
N GLU A 87 6.00 -2.34 -14.47
CA GLU A 87 6.40 -1.59 -15.65
C GLU A 87 7.66 -0.75 -15.39
N GLU A 88 7.76 -0.15 -14.20
CA GLU A 88 8.88 0.69 -13.79
C GLU A 88 9.25 0.37 -12.34
N ASN A 89 10.47 -0.12 -12.14
CA ASN A 89 10.98 -0.59 -10.84
C ASN A 89 12.04 0.35 -10.23
N GLU A 90 12.22 1.53 -10.83
CA GLU A 90 13.09 2.58 -10.33
C GLU A 90 12.31 3.88 -10.09
N LEU A 91 12.87 4.75 -9.25
CA LEU A 91 12.29 6.06 -8.98
C LEU A 91 12.69 7.03 -10.09
N SER A 92 11.86 7.10 -11.14
CA SER A 92 12.10 7.90 -12.34
C SER A 92 10.91 8.80 -12.67
N ASP A 93 11.08 9.75 -13.59
CA ASP A 93 9.96 10.58 -14.07
C ASP A 93 8.83 9.72 -14.65
N ARG A 94 9.20 8.67 -15.40
CA ARG A 94 8.26 7.69 -15.96
C ARG A 94 7.45 6.98 -14.86
N PHE A 95 8.06 6.65 -13.72
CA PHE A 95 7.33 6.06 -12.59
C PHE A 95 6.23 7.00 -12.09
N PHE A 96 6.52 8.30 -11.96
CA PHE A 96 5.52 9.29 -11.55
C PHE A 96 4.45 9.51 -12.61
N GLU A 97 4.81 9.51 -13.91
CA GLU A 97 3.84 9.56 -15.01
C GLU A 97 2.84 8.40 -14.94
N LEU A 98 3.32 7.18 -14.71
CA LEU A 98 2.49 5.99 -14.56
C LEU A 98 1.53 6.09 -13.37
N ILE A 99 1.97 6.67 -12.24
CA ILE A 99 1.10 6.95 -11.09
C ILE A 99 0.00 7.93 -11.50
N ILE A 100 0.36 9.06 -12.11
CA ILE A 100 -0.60 10.11 -12.51
C ILE A 100 -1.64 9.53 -13.49
N GLU A 101 -1.21 8.73 -14.45
CA GLU A 101 -2.11 8.07 -15.40
C GLU A 101 -3.06 7.09 -14.70
N ALA A 102 -2.53 6.27 -13.79
CA ALA A 102 -3.33 5.33 -13.01
C ALA A 102 -4.36 6.06 -12.14
N GLU A 103 -4.00 7.20 -11.52
CA GLU A 103 -4.93 8.03 -10.76
C GLU A 103 -6.04 8.58 -11.65
N ARG A 104 -5.69 9.07 -12.85
CA ARG A 104 -6.64 9.55 -13.86
C ARG A 104 -7.62 8.44 -14.24
N ASN A 105 -7.13 7.22 -14.46
CA ASN A 105 -7.96 6.07 -14.80
C ASN A 105 -8.82 5.61 -13.62
N ALA A 106 -8.30 5.63 -12.39
CA ALA A 106 -9.06 5.35 -11.18
C ALA A 106 -10.20 6.37 -10.97
N LEU A 107 -9.99 7.64 -11.32
CA LEU A 107 -11.04 8.65 -11.29
C LEU A 107 -12.16 8.35 -12.28
N LYS A 108 -11.84 7.91 -13.50
CA LYS A 108 -12.84 7.55 -14.54
C LYS A 108 -13.77 6.42 -14.07
N ARG A 109 -13.24 5.39 -13.40
CA ARG A 109 -14.02 4.24 -12.85
C ARG A 109 -15.12 4.63 -11.86
N ARG A 110 -15.12 5.88 -11.35
CA ARG A 110 -16.16 6.35 -10.44
C ARG A 110 -17.40 6.89 -11.16
N PHE A 111 -17.22 7.34 -12.40
CA PHE A 111 -18.27 8.02 -13.17
C PHE A 111 -18.87 7.13 -14.26
N TRP A 112 -18.31 5.94 -14.47
CA TRP A 112 -18.73 4.93 -15.42
C TRP A 112 -18.83 3.59 -14.70
#